data_AF-A0A1C7E9J4-F1
#
_entry.id   AF-A0A1C7E9J4-F1
#
_cell.length_a   1.000
_cell.length_b   1.000
_cell.length_c   1.000
_cell.angle_alpha   90.00
_cell.angle_beta   90.00
_cell.angle_gamma   90.00
#
_symmetry.space_group_name_H-M   'P 1'
#
loop_
_entity.id
_entity.type
_entity.pdbx_description
1 polymer ?
#
loop_
_entity_poly.entity_id
_entity_poly.type
_entity_poly.pdbx_seq_one_letter_code
_entity_poly.pdbx_strand_id
1 'polypeptide(L)'
;MEIPIEVVSDEKGYFDRECPHEECEFVFKIYILDWKNKVSDEKVYCPRCGHTAPSDSWWTQGQLDSMRDIARQWAINEVQKTIHESFKKISRNSNKYVNIKYKPGKRISFQNNPIGQLEEWELIITCEQCETKTSVIGTAYFCPCCGHNSVDRVFNESIGRIENQLNSLDEMQGILQEIYNKDTSTNMVQNIIETSLKEIISAFQKFAFESFKKNCKKTVRPNDFQIVYKGSNLFRDYYEVSYEEWLTNEEIDFLNLMFQRRHLLEHNNGMVDDMYLNKSNDTTYRVGQRLVSKKEYVIKLLKVIKKLSEGIHKTTNLNLN
;
A
#
# COMPACT_ATOMS: atom_id res chain seq x y z
N MET A 1 30.49 11.38 21.57
CA MET A 1 29.83 12.69 21.72
C MET A 1 28.50 12.54 21.03
N GLU A 2 27.43 12.45 21.81
CA GLU A 2 26.08 12.16 21.31
C GLU A 2 25.29 13.47 21.27
N ILE A 3 24.68 13.77 20.12
CA ILE A 3 23.79 14.92 19.98
C ILE A 3 22.40 14.42 20.38
N PRO A 4 21.75 15.01 21.41
CA PRO A 4 20.41 14.60 21.76
C PRO A 4 19.47 15.05 20.64
N ILE A 5 18.96 14.12 19.83
CA ILE A 5 17.92 14.38 18.83
C ILE A 5 16.63 13.78 19.35
N GLU A 6 15.60 14.60 19.47
CA GLU A 6 14.29 14.17 19.92
C GLU A 6 13.33 14.09 18.72
N VAL A 7 12.71 12.93 18.52
CA VAL A 7 11.66 12.72 17.51
C VAL A 7 10.37 12.47 18.27
N VAL A 8 9.36 13.30 18.01
CA VAL A 8 8.05 13.22 18.67
C VAL A 8 7.02 12.66 17.70
N SER A 9 6.05 11.92 18.21
CA SER A 9 4.92 11.46 17.41
C SER A 9 3.94 12.60 17.10
N ASP A 10 3.03 12.36 16.15
CA ASP A 10 1.79 13.14 15.99
C ASP A 10 0.81 12.94 17.16
N GLU A 11 -0.33 13.63 17.15
CA GLU A 11 -1.31 13.59 18.25
C GLU A 11 -1.94 12.19 18.42
N LYS A 12 -2.00 11.41 17.33
CA LYS A 12 -2.41 9.99 17.33
C LYS A 12 -1.31 9.02 17.78
N GLY A 13 -0.08 9.48 18.02
CA GLY A 13 1.03 8.65 18.49
C GLY A 13 1.81 7.93 17.38
N TYR A 14 1.69 8.37 16.12
CA TYR A 14 2.42 7.83 14.98
C TYR A 14 3.61 8.72 14.60
N PHE A 15 4.57 8.14 13.89
CA PHE A 15 5.68 8.87 13.28
C PHE A 15 6.04 8.33 11.90
N ASP A 16 6.67 9.17 11.11
CA ASP A 16 6.92 8.95 9.70
C ASP A 16 8.18 8.12 9.51
N ARG A 17 8.10 7.22 8.53
CA ARG A 17 9.16 6.34 8.05
C ARG A 17 9.12 6.28 6.54
N GLU A 18 10.29 6.16 5.92
CA GLU A 18 10.42 6.10 4.47
C GLU A 18 11.21 4.86 4.07
N CYS A 19 10.80 4.23 2.97
CA CYS A 19 11.54 3.09 2.43
C CYS A 19 12.91 3.54 1.90
N PRO A 20 14.04 2.95 2.36
CA PRO A 20 15.37 3.33 1.88
C PRO A 20 15.69 2.86 0.45
N HIS A 21 14.77 2.15 -0.21
CA HIS A 21 14.94 1.71 -1.58
C HIS A 21 14.60 2.86 -2.54
N GLU A 22 15.57 3.31 -3.33
CA GLU A 22 15.48 4.49 -4.21
C GLU A 22 14.32 4.42 -5.21
N GLU A 23 13.97 3.24 -5.74
CA GLU A 23 12.83 3.12 -6.66
C GLU A 23 11.46 3.10 -5.95
N CYS A 24 11.44 3.04 -4.60
CA CYS A 24 10.19 2.91 -3.84
C CYS A 24 9.87 4.17 -3.03
N GLU A 25 10.79 4.64 -2.18
CA GLU A 25 10.65 5.84 -1.32
C GLU A 25 9.28 5.98 -0.60
N PHE A 26 8.64 4.84 -0.30
CA PHE A 26 7.27 4.85 0.19
C PHE A 26 7.25 5.32 1.64
N VAL A 27 6.53 6.42 1.89
CA VAL A 27 6.34 6.99 3.22
C VAL A 27 5.18 6.29 3.91
N PHE A 28 5.40 5.86 5.15
CA PHE A 28 4.38 5.29 6.02
C PHE A 28 4.51 5.82 7.43
N LYS A 29 3.41 5.76 8.18
CA LYS A 29 3.35 6.07 9.61
C LYS A 29 3.29 4.77 10.40
N ILE A 30 3.98 4.70 11.53
CA ILE A 30 3.92 3.55 12.45
C ILE A 30 3.78 4.03 13.89
N TYR A 31 3.00 3.30 14.69
CA TYR A 31 2.76 3.69 16.08
C TYR A 31 4.07 3.61 16.88
N ILE A 32 4.43 4.69 17.56
CA ILE A 32 5.78 4.83 18.13
C ILE A 32 6.11 3.75 19.18
N LEU A 33 5.10 3.30 19.95
CA LEU A 33 5.28 2.21 20.90
C LEU A 33 5.44 0.86 20.22
N ASP A 34 4.77 0.63 19.10
CA ASP A 34 4.95 -0.61 18.33
C ASP A 34 6.33 -0.64 17.68
N TRP A 35 6.83 0.50 17.19
CA TRP A 35 8.20 0.60 16.69
C TRP A 35 9.23 0.25 17.77
N LYS A 36 9.09 0.80 18.97
CA LYS A 36 10.04 0.55 20.07
C LYS A 36 9.96 -0.86 20.64
N ASN A 37 8.77 -1.44 20.71
CA ASN A 37 8.54 -2.67 21.48
C ASN A 37 8.42 -3.93 20.62
N LYS A 38 8.09 -3.80 19.33
CA LYS A 38 7.78 -4.94 18.46
C LYS A 38 8.72 -5.04 17.26
N VAL A 39 9.12 -3.91 16.67
CA VAL A 39 9.95 -3.89 15.47
C VAL A 39 11.38 -4.28 15.80
N SER A 40 11.97 -5.15 14.97
CA SER A 40 13.36 -5.58 15.12
C SER A 40 14.33 -4.51 14.63
N ASP A 41 15.43 -4.31 15.35
CA ASP A 41 16.51 -3.42 14.90
C ASP A 41 17.21 -3.90 13.64
N GLU A 42 17.31 -5.21 13.45
CA GLU A 42 18.01 -5.79 12.30
C GLU A 42 17.18 -5.76 11.02
N LYS A 43 15.86 -5.81 11.15
CA LYS A 43 14.99 -6.07 10.01
C LYS A 43 13.60 -5.47 10.16
N VAL A 44 13.32 -4.49 9.31
CA VAL A 44 12.00 -3.91 9.06
C VAL A 44 11.60 -4.20 7.62
N TYR A 45 10.31 -4.28 7.34
CA TYR A 45 9.77 -4.54 6.01
C TYR A 45 9.09 -3.30 5.45
N CYS A 46 9.29 -3.00 4.17
CA CYS A 46 8.56 -1.91 3.52
C CYS A 46 7.10 -2.33 3.36
N PRO A 47 6.13 -1.54 3.86
CA PRO A 47 4.72 -1.90 3.71
C PRO A 47 4.27 -1.94 2.24
N ARG A 48 4.96 -1.26 1.32
CA ARG A 48 4.62 -1.23 -0.12
C ARG A 48 5.32 -2.32 -0.92
N CYS A 49 6.65 -2.31 -0.98
CA CYS A 49 7.43 -3.19 -1.87
C CYS A 49 8.00 -4.44 -1.18
N GLY A 50 7.96 -4.52 0.16
CA GLY A 50 8.53 -5.62 0.93
C GLY A 50 10.05 -5.58 1.08
N HIS A 51 10.74 -4.53 0.60
CA HIS A 51 12.17 -4.31 0.84
C HIS A 51 12.50 -4.37 2.33
N THR A 52 13.67 -4.91 2.68
CA THR A 52 14.07 -5.08 4.07
C THR A 52 15.37 -4.36 4.38
N ALA A 53 15.38 -3.61 5.49
CA ALA A 53 16.54 -2.89 5.98
C ALA A 53 16.49 -2.76 7.52
N PRO A 54 17.62 -2.51 8.19
CA PRO A 54 17.68 -2.25 9.63
C PRO A 54 16.84 -1.03 10.04
N SER A 55 16.39 -0.96 11.29
CA SER A 55 15.43 0.05 11.79
C SER A 55 15.96 1.49 11.66
N ASP A 56 17.27 1.69 11.74
CA ASP A 56 17.94 2.99 11.62
C ASP A 56 18.02 3.54 10.19
N SER A 57 17.57 2.78 9.19
CA SER A 57 17.63 3.15 7.77
C SER A 57 16.34 3.81 7.24
N TRP A 58 15.30 3.93 8.07
CA TRP A 58 13.94 4.27 7.62
C TRP A 58 13.57 5.74 7.87
N TRP A 59 14.53 6.66 7.75
CA TRP A 59 14.28 8.08 7.96
C TRP A 59 13.72 8.74 6.70
N THR A 60 12.74 9.63 6.88
CA THR A 60 12.30 10.46 5.76
C THR A 60 13.36 11.48 5.39
N GLN A 61 13.37 11.97 4.14
CA GLN A 61 14.29 13.03 3.74
C GLN A 61 14.14 14.29 4.62
N GLY A 62 12.90 14.65 4.96
CA GLY A 62 12.61 15.77 5.86
C GLY A 62 13.15 15.57 7.29
N GLN A 63 13.10 14.34 7.79
CA GLN A 63 13.71 13.99 9.08
C GLN A 63 15.24 14.08 9.00
N LEU A 64 15.87 13.54 7.95
CA LEU A 64 17.33 13.63 7.76
C LEU A 64 17.83 15.07 7.66
N ASP A 65 17.11 15.94 6.95
CA ASP A 65 17.46 17.35 6.85
C ASP A 65 17.33 18.08 8.19
N SER A 66 16.25 17.81 8.93
CA SER A 66 16.07 18.34 10.29
C SER A 66 17.20 17.88 11.22
N MET A 67 17.61 16.62 11.15
CA MET A 67 18.73 16.08 11.94
C MET A 67 20.06 16.75 11.58
N ARG A 68 20.33 16.99 10.29
CA ARG A 68 21.54 17.68 9.81
C ARG A 68 21.58 19.12 10.31
N ASP A 69 20.45 19.81 10.30
CA ASP A 69 20.35 21.19 10.79
C ASP A 69 20.54 21.28 12.31
N ILE A 70 19.91 20.38 13.08
CA ILE A 70 20.12 20.25 14.53
C ILE A 70 21.61 19.99 14.82
N ALA A 71 22.23 19.04 14.11
CA ALA A 71 23.64 18.71 14.29
C ALA A 71 24.57 19.89 13.97
N ARG A 72 24.29 20.63 12.90
CA ARG A 72 25.03 21.84 12.52
C ARG A 72 24.92 22.93 13.59
N GLN A 73 23.71 23.21 14.08
CA GLN A 73 23.49 24.21 15.12
C GLN A 73 24.18 23.84 16.43
N TRP A 74 24.13 22.55 16.79
CA TRP A 74 24.81 22.02 17.97
C TRP A 74 26.32 22.19 17.86
N ALA A 75 26.93 21.81 16.73
CA ALA A 75 28.36 21.96 16.49
C ALA A 75 28.82 23.43 16.56
N ILE A 76 28.06 24.35 15.95
CA ILE A 76 28.34 25.79 16.02
C ILE A 76 28.30 26.28 17.47
N ASN A 77 27.31 25.85 18.25
CA ASN A 77 27.17 26.22 19.66
C ASN A 77 28.34 25.69 20.51
N GLU A 78 28.77 24.44 20.32
CA GLU A 78 29.92 23.89 21.06
C GLU A 78 31.24 24.58 20.70
N VAL A 79 31.46 24.91 19.42
CA VAL A 79 32.62 25.73 19.00
C VAL A 79 32.57 27.11 19.65
N GLN A 80 31.40 27.77 19.64
CA GLN A 80 31.23 29.07 20.30
C GLN A 80 31.48 29.00 21.81
N LYS A 81 30.99 27.96 22.50
CA LYS A 81 31.28 27.74 23.93
C LYS A 81 32.77 27.57 24.18
N THR A 82 33.43 26.72 23.41
CA THR A 82 34.87 26.44 23.55
C THR A 82 35.73 27.69 23.31
N ILE A 83 35.41 28.45 22.26
CA ILE A 83 36.03 29.75 21.95
C ILE A 83 35.77 30.74 23.09
N HIS A 84 34.51 30.87 23.52
CA HIS A 84 34.13 31.79 24.59
C HIS A 84 34.88 31.49 25.89
N GLU A 85 34.96 30.22 26.29
CA GLU A 85 35.71 29.79 27.47
C GLU A 85 37.21 30.07 27.34
N SER A 86 37.80 29.78 26.17
CA SER A 86 39.21 30.03 25.89
C SER A 86 39.55 31.51 25.95
N PHE A 87 38.78 32.37 25.27
CA PHE A 87 38.97 33.82 25.31
C PHE A 87 38.67 34.42 26.69
N LYS A 88 37.73 33.85 27.46
CA LYS A 88 37.47 34.25 28.85
C LYS A 88 38.62 33.88 29.78
N LYS A 89 39.27 32.73 29.58
CA LYS A 89 40.50 32.36 30.31
C LYS A 89 41.65 33.31 29.97
N ILE A 90 41.82 33.64 28.69
CA ILE A 90 42.86 34.58 28.22
C ILE A 90 42.63 35.99 28.78
N SER A 91 41.40 36.51 28.75
CA SER A 91 41.11 37.86 29.28
C SER A 91 41.30 37.97 30.80
N ARG A 92 41.07 36.87 31.53
CA ARG A 92 41.33 36.77 32.98
C ARG A 92 42.82 36.78 33.34
N ASN A 93 43.70 36.34 32.43
CA ASN A 93 45.15 36.35 32.62
C ASN A 93 45.82 37.63 32.11
N SER A 94 45.11 38.76 32.12
CA SER A 94 45.65 40.07 31.71
C SER A 94 46.57 40.65 32.79
N ASN A 95 47.75 41.11 32.38
CA ASN A 95 48.75 41.73 33.26
C ASN A 95 48.86 43.24 32.99
N LYS A 96 49.58 43.98 33.85
CA LYS A 96 49.76 45.44 33.77
C LYS A 96 50.26 45.96 32.40
N TYR A 97 50.88 45.10 31.59
CA TYR A 97 51.48 45.45 30.29
C TYR A 97 50.61 45.09 29.07
N VAL A 98 49.61 44.21 29.22
CA VAL A 98 48.75 43.76 28.10
C VAL A 98 47.32 43.61 28.61
N ASN A 99 46.43 44.49 28.13
CA ASN A 99 45.01 44.49 28.49
C ASN A 99 44.17 43.92 27.33
N ILE A 100 43.77 42.66 27.44
CA ILE A 100 42.92 41.99 26.44
C ILE A 100 41.46 42.12 26.86
N LYS A 101 40.72 43.01 26.19
CA LYS A 101 39.27 43.16 26.37
C LYS A 101 38.53 42.26 25.38
N TYR A 102 37.93 41.18 25.89
CA TYR A 102 37.05 40.32 25.10
C TYR A 102 35.59 40.77 25.23
N LYS A 103 34.96 41.12 24.11
CA LYS A 103 33.51 41.33 24.01
C LYS A 103 32.90 40.13 23.29
N PRO A 104 32.13 39.26 23.95
CA PRO A 104 31.49 38.15 23.28
C PRO A 104 30.51 38.67 22.22
N GLY A 105 30.50 38.02 21.05
CA GLY A 105 29.45 38.21 20.05
C GLY A 105 28.09 37.69 20.53
N LYS A 106 27.05 37.86 19.71
CA LYS A 106 25.71 37.32 19.99
C LYS A 106 25.80 35.81 20.17
N ARG A 107 25.44 35.31 21.36
CA ARG A 107 25.40 33.86 21.64
C ARG A 107 24.32 33.22 20.78
N ILE A 108 24.69 32.19 20.02
CA ILE A 108 23.71 31.32 19.37
C ILE A 108 23.31 30.29 20.43
N SER A 109 22.11 30.41 20.99
CA SER A 109 21.58 29.35 21.86
C SER A 109 21.09 28.21 20.97
N PHE A 110 21.69 27.03 21.09
CA PHE A 110 21.11 25.81 20.55
C PHE A 110 19.76 25.56 21.24
N GLN A 111 18.69 25.46 20.45
CA GLN A 111 17.39 24.97 20.89
C GLN A 111 17.14 23.64 20.18
N ASN A 112 17.04 22.56 20.95
CA ASN A 112 16.74 21.24 20.42
C ASN A 112 15.23 21.12 20.18
N ASN A 113 14.75 21.70 19.10
CA ASN A 113 13.34 21.55 18.74
C ASN A 113 13.11 20.12 18.26
N PRO A 114 12.11 19.40 18.82
CA PRO A 114 11.84 18.04 18.38
C PRO A 114 11.45 17.98 16.90
N ILE A 115 11.85 16.90 16.23
CA ILE A 115 11.45 16.64 14.85
C ILE A 115 9.98 16.19 14.87
N GLY A 116 9.11 17.02 14.31
CA GLY A 116 7.67 16.76 14.17
C GLY A 116 7.36 15.80 13.01
N GLN A 117 6.07 15.54 12.80
CA GLN A 117 5.55 14.61 11.79
C GLN A 117 4.65 15.32 10.79
N LEU A 118 4.45 14.70 9.63
CA LEU A 118 3.43 15.09 8.65
C LEU A 118 2.02 15.03 9.25
N GLU A 119 1.08 15.69 8.58
CA GLU A 119 -0.34 15.68 8.93
C GLU A 119 -0.87 14.27 9.15
N GLU A 120 -1.83 14.16 10.06
CA GLU A 120 -2.40 12.89 10.43
C GLU A 120 -3.18 12.27 9.29
N TRP A 121 -3.02 10.97 9.12
CA TRP A 121 -3.75 10.22 8.12
C TRP A 121 -4.96 9.52 8.73
N GLU A 122 -5.94 9.22 7.88
CA GLU A 122 -7.22 8.64 8.29
C GLU A 122 -7.15 7.10 8.34
N LEU A 123 -6.44 6.48 7.39
CA LEU A 123 -6.35 5.03 7.29
C LEU A 123 -5.41 4.47 8.37
N ILE A 124 -5.96 3.67 9.27
CA ILE A 124 -5.19 2.92 10.27
C ILE A 124 -5.31 1.43 9.97
N ILE A 125 -4.16 0.76 9.86
CA ILE A 125 -4.04 -0.67 9.60
C ILE A 125 -3.43 -1.33 10.84
N THR A 126 -4.12 -2.33 11.38
CA THR A 126 -3.59 -3.20 12.45
C THR A 126 -3.24 -4.57 11.86
N CYS A 127 -2.00 -5.02 12.06
CA CYS A 127 -1.56 -6.32 11.54
C CYS A 127 -2.28 -7.49 12.24
N GLU A 128 -2.84 -8.41 11.46
CA GLU A 128 -3.55 -9.59 11.97
C GLU A 128 -2.62 -10.62 12.67
N GLN A 129 -1.30 -10.54 12.46
CA GLN A 129 -0.33 -11.48 13.02
C GLN A 129 0.42 -10.96 14.25
N CYS A 130 0.76 -9.67 14.28
CA CYS A 130 1.57 -9.08 15.36
C CYS A 130 0.97 -7.80 15.98
N GLU A 131 -0.24 -7.42 15.54
CA GLU A 131 -0.98 -6.27 16.06
C GLU A 131 -0.26 -4.92 15.92
N THR A 132 0.81 -4.84 15.13
CA THR A 132 1.48 -3.57 14.83
C THR A 132 0.53 -2.66 14.08
N LYS A 133 0.41 -1.42 14.56
CA LYS A 133 -0.42 -0.36 13.99
C LYS A 133 0.40 0.52 13.07
N THR A 134 -0.11 0.70 11.87
CA THR A 134 0.48 1.53 10.82
C THR A 134 -0.58 2.41 10.19
N SER A 135 -0.14 3.46 9.52
CA SER A 135 -1.00 4.31 8.72
C SER A 135 -0.29 4.62 7.41
N VAL A 136 -1.03 4.63 6.31
CA VAL A 136 -0.49 4.81 4.96
C VAL A 136 -1.44 5.64 4.10
N ILE A 137 -0.90 6.36 3.13
CA ILE A 137 -1.65 6.85 1.98
C ILE A 137 -1.47 5.85 0.85
N GLY A 138 -2.58 5.25 0.38
CA GLY A 138 -2.58 4.18 -0.60
C GLY A 138 -2.67 2.78 0.02
N THR A 139 -2.06 1.78 -0.63
CA THR A 139 -2.17 0.37 -0.21
C THR A 139 -0.86 -0.12 0.39
N ALA A 140 -0.93 -0.66 1.60
CA ALA A 140 0.12 -1.46 2.21
C ALA A 140 -0.14 -2.95 1.96
N TYR A 141 0.87 -3.68 1.49
CA TYR A 141 0.83 -5.14 1.31
C TYR A 141 1.42 -5.87 2.52
N PHE A 142 2.54 -5.36 3.06
CA PHE A 142 3.31 -6.04 4.10
C PHE A 142 3.21 -5.33 5.45
N CYS A 143 3.28 -6.07 6.55
CA CYS A 143 3.46 -5.51 7.87
C CYS A 143 4.93 -5.09 8.07
N PRO A 144 5.22 -3.84 8.49
CA PRO A 144 6.60 -3.41 8.72
C PRO A 144 7.33 -4.15 9.82
N CYS A 145 6.59 -4.71 10.78
CA CYS A 145 7.15 -5.44 11.91
C CYS A 145 7.48 -6.89 11.55
N CYS A 146 6.51 -7.67 11.06
CA CYS A 146 6.67 -9.11 10.87
C CYS A 146 6.75 -9.57 9.41
N GLY A 147 6.59 -8.65 8.45
CA GLY A 147 6.58 -8.98 7.02
C GLY A 147 5.32 -9.71 6.53
N HIS A 148 4.30 -9.88 7.40
CA HIS A 148 3.04 -10.53 7.03
C HIS A 148 2.37 -9.81 5.84
N ASN A 149 2.05 -10.57 4.79
CA ASN A 149 1.29 -10.07 3.64
C ASN A 149 -0.19 -10.37 3.84
N SER A 150 -0.98 -9.36 4.25
CA SER A 150 -2.42 -9.55 4.47
C SER A 150 -3.16 -9.54 3.14
N VAL A 151 -3.32 -10.75 2.59
CA VAL A 151 -4.02 -10.97 1.32
C VAL A 151 -5.49 -10.56 1.43
N ASP A 152 -6.16 -10.92 2.52
CA ASP A 152 -7.57 -10.61 2.77
C ASP A 152 -7.80 -9.09 2.78
N ARG A 153 -7.01 -8.34 3.55
CA ARG A 153 -7.14 -6.88 3.62
C ARG A 153 -6.85 -6.22 2.28
N VAL A 154 -5.75 -6.60 1.62
CA VAL A 154 -5.37 -6.04 0.30
C VAL A 154 -6.46 -6.30 -0.74
N PHE A 155 -7.04 -7.50 -0.73
CA PHE A 155 -8.16 -7.84 -1.61
C PHE A 155 -9.38 -6.97 -1.33
N ASN A 156 -9.79 -6.86 -0.06
CA ASN A 156 -10.95 -6.05 0.33
C ASN A 156 -10.75 -4.56 0.02
N GLU A 157 -9.57 -3.99 0.28
CA GLU A 157 -9.21 -2.62 -0.10
C GLU A 157 -9.28 -2.43 -1.62
N SER A 158 -8.80 -3.40 -2.40
CA SER A 158 -8.84 -3.34 -3.86
C SER A 158 -10.28 -3.34 -4.39
N ILE A 159 -11.12 -4.25 -3.89
CA ILE A 159 -12.53 -4.33 -4.27
C ILE A 159 -13.29 -3.08 -3.85
N GLY A 160 -13.07 -2.56 -2.63
CA GLY A 160 -13.68 -1.33 -2.15
C GLY A 160 -13.26 -0.10 -2.98
N ARG A 161 -11.98 0.01 -3.35
CA ARG A 161 -11.49 1.06 -4.24
C ARG A 161 -12.18 1.02 -5.60
N ILE A 162 -12.27 -0.16 -6.21
CA ILE A 162 -12.91 -0.33 -7.53
C ILE A 162 -14.40 0.01 -7.45
N GLU A 163 -15.08 -0.39 -6.38
CA GLU A 163 -16.49 -0.04 -6.15
C GLU A 163 -16.69 1.47 -6.05
N ASN A 164 -15.86 2.16 -5.24
CA ASN A 164 -15.90 3.62 -5.12
C ASN A 164 -15.61 4.30 -6.47
N GLN A 165 -14.61 3.81 -7.21
CA GLN A 165 -14.28 4.32 -8.54
C GLN A 165 -15.46 4.18 -9.51
N LEU A 166 -16.14 3.02 -9.52
CA LEU A 166 -17.32 2.79 -10.36
C LEU A 166 -18.50 3.69 -9.97
N ASN A 167 -18.72 3.89 -8.66
CA ASN A 167 -19.79 4.76 -8.15
C ASN A 167 -19.56 6.22 -8.51
N SER A 168 -18.31 6.69 -8.51
CA SER A 168 -17.93 8.06 -8.86
C SER A 168 -17.81 8.32 -10.37
N LEU A 169 -18.11 7.34 -11.24
CA LEU A 169 -17.89 7.50 -12.69
C LEU A 169 -18.65 8.68 -13.30
N ASP A 170 -19.88 8.92 -12.88
CA ASP A 170 -20.73 9.96 -13.47
C ASP A 170 -20.20 11.37 -13.11
N GLU A 171 -19.75 11.55 -11.87
CA GLU A 171 -19.09 12.78 -11.41
C GLU A 171 -17.73 12.98 -12.09
N MET A 172 -16.90 11.93 -12.15
CA MET A 172 -15.62 11.97 -12.85
C MET A 172 -15.80 12.31 -14.33
N GLN A 173 -16.85 11.79 -14.98
CA GLN A 173 -17.13 12.10 -16.39
C GLN A 173 -17.39 13.60 -16.58
N GLY A 174 -18.18 14.22 -15.70
CA GLY A 174 -18.45 15.65 -15.72
C GLY A 174 -17.17 16.47 -15.60
N ILE A 175 -16.35 16.20 -14.58
CA ILE A 175 -15.07 16.88 -14.37
C ILE A 175 -14.12 16.71 -15.57
N LEU A 176 -14.02 15.49 -16.11
CA LEU A 176 -13.16 15.22 -17.27
C LEU A 176 -13.67 15.91 -18.54
N GLN A 177 -14.98 16.13 -18.69
CA GLN A 177 -15.54 16.89 -19.81
C GLN A 177 -15.21 18.39 -19.71
N GLU A 178 -15.12 18.95 -18.51
CA GLU A 178 -14.72 20.34 -18.29
C GLU A 178 -13.23 20.56 -18.58
N ILE A 179 -12.38 19.60 -18.20
CA ILE A 179 -10.92 19.68 -18.41
C ILE A 179 -10.55 19.37 -19.86
N TYR A 180 -11.26 18.44 -20.50
CA TYR A 180 -10.97 17.96 -21.84
C TYR A 180 -12.16 18.19 -22.79
N ASN A 181 -12.42 17.25 -23.70
CA ASN A 181 -13.60 17.25 -24.57
C ASN A 181 -14.42 15.98 -24.32
N LYS A 182 -15.65 15.97 -24.86
CA LYS A 182 -16.59 14.85 -24.69
C LYS A 182 -16.00 13.51 -25.11
N ASP A 183 -15.34 13.44 -26.27
CA ASP A 183 -14.80 12.19 -26.81
C ASP A 183 -13.69 11.63 -25.92
N THR A 184 -12.79 12.49 -25.45
CA THR A 184 -11.68 12.11 -24.56
C THR A 184 -12.20 11.62 -23.22
N SER A 185 -13.15 12.35 -22.63
CA SER A 185 -13.79 11.97 -21.36
C SER A 185 -14.51 10.62 -21.48
N THR A 186 -15.30 10.42 -22.54
CA THR A 186 -15.99 9.14 -22.78
C THR A 186 -15.00 7.98 -22.91
N ASN A 187 -13.88 8.17 -23.63
CA ASN A 187 -12.85 7.13 -23.75
C ASN A 187 -12.16 6.82 -22.42
N MET A 188 -11.87 7.83 -21.60
CA MET A 188 -11.28 7.64 -20.26
C MET A 188 -12.23 6.87 -19.34
N VAL A 189 -13.51 7.21 -19.32
CA VAL A 189 -14.53 6.48 -18.53
C VAL A 189 -14.65 5.03 -19.01
N GLN A 190 -14.67 4.80 -20.32
CA GLN A 190 -14.71 3.45 -20.88
C GLN A 190 -13.46 2.64 -20.50
N ASN A 191 -12.28 3.26 -20.53
CA ASN A 191 -11.04 2.64 -20.10
C ASN A 191 -11.06 2.28 -18.60
N ILE A 192 -11.63 3.15 -17.75
CA ILE A 192 -11.81 2.86 -16.33
C ILE A 192 -12.70 1.62 -16.15
N ILE A 193 -13.83 1.53 -16.86
CA ILE A 193 -14.73 0.37 -16.78
C ILE A 193 -14.01 -0.92 -17.20
N GLU A 194 -13.28 -0.90 -18.32
CA GLU A 194 -12.53 -2.07 -18.81
C GLU A 194 -11.39 -2.46 -17.85
N THR A 195 -10.70 -1.49 -17.27
CA THR A 195 -9.61 -1.72 -16.31
C THR A 195 -10.15 -2.26 -14.99
N SER A 196 -11.25 -1.73 -14.47
CA SER A 196 -11.93 -2.24 -13.28
C SER A 196 -12.31 -3.71 -13.40
N LEU A 197 -12.78 -4.16 -14.57
CA LEU A 197 -13.05 -5.59 -14.82
C LEU A 197 -11.78 -6.43 -14.68
N LYS A 198 -10.67 -6.00 -15.28
CA LYS A 198 -9.37 -6.70 -15.21
C LYS A 198 -8.82 -6.74 -13.77
N GLU A 199 -8.92 -5.62 -13.06
CA GLU A 199 -8.44 -5.49 -11.69
C GLU A 199 -9.23 -6.38 -10.72
N ILE A 200 -10.56 -6.44 -10.84
CA ILE A 200 -11.39 -7.32 -9.98
C ILE A 200 -10.94 -8.78 -10.12
N ILE A 201 -10.76 -9.26 -11.36
CA ILE A 201 -10.38 -10.65 -11.62
C ILE A 201 -8.95 -10.93 -11.16
N SER A 202 -8.03 -9.98 -11.36
CA SER A 202 -6.64 -10.12 -10.93
C SER A 202 -6.52 -10.13 -9.40
N ALA A 203 -7.26 -9.26 -8.71
CA ALA A 203 -7.34 -9.24 -7.26
C ALA A 203 -7.90 -10.56 -6.72
N PHE A 204 -9.00 -11.06 -7.31
CA PHE A 204 -9.59 -12.34 -6.95
C PHE A 204 -8.63 -13.51 -7.17
N GLN A 205 -7.93 -13.55 -8.30
CA GLN A 205 -6.96 -14.62 -8.59
C GLN A 205 -5.90 -14.72 -7.49
N LYS A 206 -5.30 -13.58 -7.12
CA LYS A 206 -4.29 -13.54 -6.06
C LYS A 206 -4.88 -13.97 -4.73
N PHE A 207 -6.06 -13.45 -4.38
CA PHE A 207 -6.79 -13.83 -3.17
C PHE A 207 -7.05 -15.34 -3.11
N ALA A 208 -7.73 -15.90 -4.12
CA ALA A 208 -8.11 -17.31 -4.14
C ALA A 208 -6.89 -18.24 -4.11
N PHE A 209 -5.82 -17.88 -4.83
CA PHE A 209 -4.57 -18.63 -4.83
C PHE A 209 -3.92 -18.69 -3.44
N GLU A 210 -3.73 -17.54 -2.79
CA GLU A 210 -3.08 -17.48 -1.48
C GLU A 210 -3.96 -18.11 -0.39
N SER A 211 -5.28 -17.87 -0.41
CA SER A 211 -6.23 -18.48 0.52
C SER A 211 -6.22 -20.01 0.41
N PHE A 212 -6.13 -20.55 -0.82
CA PHE A 212 -5.97 -21.99 -1.03
C PHE A 212 -4.62 -22.52 -0.53
N LYS A 213 -3.52 -21.80 -0.84
CA LYS A 213 -2.16 -22.17 -0.43
C LYS A 213 -1.92 -22.11 1.07
N LYS A 214 -2.71 -21.31 1.81
CA LYS A 214 -2.61 -21.18 3.27
C LYS A 214 -2.61 -22.54 3.97
N ASN A 215 -3.48 -23.45 3.55
CA ASN A 215 -3.58 -24.79 4.14
C ASN A 215 -3.09 -25.90 3.20
N CYS A 216 -2.99 -25.67 1.88
CA CYS A 216 -2.60 -26.68 0.90
C CYS A 216 -1.10 -26.64 0.55
N LYS A 217 -0.39 -27.75 0.84
CA LYS A 217 1.04 -27.91 0.50
C LYS A 217 1.30 -28.35 -0.95
N LYS A 218 0.27 -28.64 -1.74
CA LYS A 218 0.43 -29.05 -3.14
C LYS A 218 0.90 -27.87 -4.00
N THR A 219 1.65 -28.20 -5.05
CA THR A 219 2.04 -27.19 -6.04
C THR A 219 0.84 -26.92 -6.96
N VAL A 220 0.27 -25.73 -6.83
CA VAL A 220 -0.79 -25.20 -7.69
C VAL A 220 -0.26 -23.92 -8.34
N ARG A 221 -0.74 -23.58 -9.55
CA ARG A 221 -0.34 -22.35 -10.23
C ARG A 221 -1.37 -21.25 -9.99
N PRO A 222 -0.97 -19.99 -9.81
CA PRO A 222 -1.91 -18.88 -9.70
C PRO A 222 -2.91 -18.80 -10.86
N ASN A 223 -2.48 -19.14 -12.07
CA ASN A 223 -3.34 -19.08 -13.27
C ASN A 223 -4.44 -20.14 -13.29
N ASP A 224 -4.37 -21.18 -12.45
CA ASP A 224 -5.45 -22.16 -12.35
C ASP A 224 -6.73 -21.50 -11.75
N PHE A 225 -6.57 -20.43 -10.95
CA PHE A 225 -7.67 -19.60 -10.42
C PHE A 225 -8.21 -18.57 -11.42
N GLN A 226 -7.60 -18.44 -12.61
CA GLN A 226 -8.16 -17.68 -13.75
C GLN A 226 -9.14 -18.51 -14.60
N ILE A 227 -9.39 -19.75 -14.23
CA ILE A 227 -10.37 -20.61 -14.89
C ILE A 227 -11.34 -21.07 -13.82
N VAL A 228 -12.56 -20.53 -13.83
CA VAL A 228 -13.54 -20.66 -12.73
C VAL A 228 -13.73 -22.13 -12.33
N TYR A 229 -13.99 -23.03 -13.28
CA TYR A 229 -14.16 -24.45 -12.99
C TYR A 229 -12.91 -25.14 -12.45
N LYS A 230 -11.70 -24.73 -12.89
CA LYS A 230 -10.46 -25.30 -12.34
C LYS A 230 -10.25 -24.84 -10.90
N GLY A 231 -10.48 -23.56 -10.61
CA GLY A 231 -10.48 -23.02 -9.25
C GLY A 231 -11.49 -23.74 -8.36
N SER A 232 -12.73 -23.88 -8.83
CA SER A 232 -13.79 -24.60 -8.12
C SER A 232 -13.41 -26.06 -7.83
N ASN A 233 -12.87 -26.78 -8.82
CA ASN A 233 -12.43 -28.17 -8.65
C ASN A 233 -11.28 -28.29 -7.65
N LEU A 234 -10.32 -27.36 -7.64
CA LEU A 234 -9.25 -27.34 -6.64
C LEU A 234 -9.80 -27.24 -5.22
N PHE A 235 -10.76 -26.33 -5.01
CA PHE A 235 -11.44 -26.20 -3.72
C PHE A 235 -12.22 -27.48 -3.38
N ARG A 236 -12.92 -28.08 -4.33
CA ARG A 236 -13.66 -29.33 -4.11
C ARG A 236 -12.74 -30.48 -3.69
N ASP A 237 -11.62 -30.63 -4.38
CA ASP A 237 -10.69 -31.74 -4.16
C ASP A 237 -9.92 -31.63 -2.82
N TYR A 238 -9.82 -30.42 -2.25
CA TYR A 238 -9.04 -30.18 -1.04
C TYR A 238 -9.88 -29.85 0.20
N TYR A 239 -10.92 -29.04 0.03
CA TYR A 239 -11.78 -28.54 1.10
C TYR A 239 -13.17 -29.18 1.08
N GLU A 240 -13.45 -30.10 0.15
CA GLU A 240 -14.77 -30.74 -0.04
C GLU A 240 -15.92 -29.75 -0.28
N VAL A 241 -15.57 -28.53 -0.72
CA VAL A 241 -16.51 -27.44 -1.01
C VAL A 241 -16.15 -26.86 -2.38
N SER A 242 -17.14 -26.57 -3.21
CA SER A 242 -16.94 -25.98 -4.53
C SER A 242 -17.64 -24.63 -4.65
N TYR A 243 -17.39 -23.88 -5.73
CA TYR A 243 -17.96 -22.54 -5.89
C TYR A 243 -19.50 -22.56 -5.96
N GLU A 244 -20.07 -23.68 -6.42
CA GLU A 244 -21.50 -23.99 -6.48
C GLU A 244 -22.19 -23.95 -5.10
N GLU A 245 -21.45 -24.09 -4.01
CA GLU A 245 -22.00 -23.99 -2.64
C GLU A 245 -22.32 -22.55 -2.24
N TRP A 246 -21.70 -21.57 -2.90
CA TRP A 246 -21.88 -20.15 -2.59
C TRP A 246 -22.54 -19.37 -3.73
N LEU A 247 -22.40 -19.85 -4.97
CA LEU A 247 -22.91 -19.17 -6.15
C LEU A 247 -24.00 -19.99 -6.83
N THR A 248 -25.01 -19.32 -7.38
CA THR A 248 -26.00 -19.95 -8.25
C THR A 248 -25.35 -20.33 -9.59
N ASN A 249 -25.97 -21.25 -10.33
CA ASN A 249 -25.50 -21.61 -11.68
C ASN A 249 -25.42 -20.38 -12.61
N GLU A 250 -26.39 -19.46 -12.52
CA GLU A 250 -26.34 -18.21 -13.30
C GLU A 250 -25.15 -17.33 -12.91
N GLU A 251 -24.82 -17.24 -11.62
CA GLU A 251 -23.66 -16.49 -11.14
C GLU A 251 -22.35 -17.13 -11.63
N ILE A 252 -22.27 -18.47 -11.67
CA ILE A 252 -21.10 -19.21 -12.16
C ILE A 252 -20.92 -19.03 -13.67
N ASP A 253 -22.00 -19.15 -14.45
CA ASP A 253 -21.97 -18.94 -15.90
C ASP A 253 -21.58 -17.50 -16.21
N PHE A 254 -22.13 -16.54 -15.48
CA PHE A 254 -21.76 -15.13 -15.57
C PHE A 254 -20.28 -14.91 -15.21
N LEU A 255 -19.78 -15.54 -14.15
CA LEU A 255 -18.38 -15.44 -13.74
C LEU A 255 -17.45 -16.00 -14.82
N ASN A 256 -17.78 -17.16 -15.39
CA ASN A 256 -17.05 -17.75 -16.52
C ASN A 256 -17.00 -16.79 -17.72
N LEU A 257 -18.14 -16.22 -18.09
CA LEU A 257 -18.23 -15.24 -19.17
C LEU A 257 -17.30 -14.04 -18.91
N MET A 258 -17.31 -13.48 -17.69
CA MET A 258 -16.45 -12.33 -17.35
C MET A 258 -14.96 -12.67 -17.40
N PHE A 259 -14.55 -13.87 -16.98
CA PHE A 259 -13.16 -14.31 -17.08
C PHE A 259 -12.70 -14.48 -18.53
N GLN A 260 -13.58 -14.98 -19.42
CA GLN A 260 -13.28 -15.02 -20.86
C GLN A 260 -13.19 -13.61 -21.46
N ARG A 261 -14.06 -12.67 -21.05
CA ARG A 261 -13.98 -11.27 -21.50
C ARG A 261 -12.69 -10.59 -21.05
N ARG A 262 -12.25 -10.82 -19.81
CA ARG A 262 -10.95 -10.34 -19.30
C ARG A 262 -9.80 -10.82 -20.19
N HIS A 263 -9.80 -12.09 -20.58
CA HIS A 263 -8.76 -12.65 -21.47
C HIS A 263 -8.68 -11.89 -22.79
N LEU A 264 -9.82 -11.65 -23.45
CA LEU A 264 -9.86 -10.87 -24.70
C LEU A 264 -9.42 -9.42 -24.49
N LEU A 265 -9.87 -8.76 -23.42
CA LEU A 265 -9.50 -7.37 -23.13
C LEU A 265 -8.00 -7.20 -22.82
N GLU A 266 -7.33 -8.22 -22.32
CA GLU A 266 -5.88 -8.17 -22.04
C GLU A 266 -5.02 -8.55 -23.25
N HIS A 267 -5.42 -9.55 -24.02
CA HIS A 267 -4.54 -10.15 -25.03
C HIS A 267 -4.98 -9.93 -26.48
N ASN A 268 -6.25 -9.58 -26.71
CA ASN A 268 -6.80 -9.42 -28.05
C ASN A 268 -7.49 -8.05 -28.25
N ASN A 269 -7.15 -7.05 -27.44
CA ASN A 269 -7.77 -5.72 -27.46
C ASN A 269 -9.33 -5.73 -27.41
N GLY A 270 -9.90 -6.78 -26.79
CA GLY A 270 -11.33 -7.01 -26.71
C GLY A 270 -11.97 -7.57 -27.99
N MET A 271 -11.19 -7.99 -29.00
CA MET A 271 -11.72 -8.58 -30.23
C MET A 271 -12.18 -10.02 -29.99
N VAL A 272 -13.38 -10.34 -30.47
CA VAL A 272 -14.01 -11.65 -30.31
C VAL A 272 -13.45 -12.63 -31.33
N ASP A 273 -12.99 -13.79 -30.83
CA ASP A 273 -12.49 -14.91 -31.62
C ASP A 273 -13.33 -16.19 -31.39
N ASP A 274 -13.08 -17.23 -32.19
CA ASP A 274 -13.79 -18.51 -32.06
C ASP A 274 -13.52 -19.18 -30.71
N MET A 275 -12.32 -19.00 -30.15
CA MET A 275 -11.95 -19.59 -28.86
C MET A 275 -12.81 -19.02 -27.72
N TYR A 276 -13.07 -17.72 -27.74
CA TYR A 276 -13.96 -17.05 -26.79
C TYR A 276 -15.38 -17.57 -26.89
N LEU A 277 -15.95 -17.65 -28.10
CA LEU A 277 -17.34 -18.10 -28.27
C LEU A 277 -17.52 -19.55 -27.80
N ASN A 278 -16.56 -20.42 -28.14
CA ASN A 278 -16.57 -21.82 -27.70
C ASN A 278 -16.44 -22.00 -26.18
N LYS A 279 -15.67 -21.13 -25.51
CA LYS A 279 -15.44 -21.23 -24.05
C LYS A 279 -16.50 -20.52 -23.21
N SER A 280 -17.12 -19.47 -23.73
CA SER A 280 -18.07 -18.63 -22.99
C SER A 280 -19.53 -18.93 -23.30
N ASN A 281 -19.83 -19.57 -24.43
CA ASN A 281 -21.17 -19.67 -25.00
C ASN A 281 -21.88 -18.31 -25.14
N ASP A 282 -21.12 -17.22 -25.31
CA ASP A 282 -21.68 -15.88 -25.46
C ASP A 282 -22.40 -15.74 -26.82
N THR A 283 -23.72 -15.65 -26.79
CA THR A 283 -24.55 -15.48 -27.98
C THR A 283 -24.75 -14.01 -28.38
N THR A 284 -24.22 -13.07 -27.60
CA THR A 284 -24.39 -11.63 -27.83
C THR A 284 -23.37 -11.05 -28.81
N TYR A 285 -22.30 -11.79 -29.13
CA TYR A 285 -21.25 -11.38 -30.05
C TYR A 285 -20.99 -12.41 -31.15
N ARG A 286 -20.39 -11.93 -32.24
CA ARG A 286 -19.86 -12.70 -33.37
C ARG A 286 -18.37 -12.45 -33.51
N VAL A 287 -17.66 -13.39 -34.13
CA VAL A 287 -16.23 -13.25 -34.43
C VAL A 287 -15.96 -11.95 -35.19
N GLY A 288 -14.90 -11.25 -34.79
CA GLY A 288 -14.50 -9.96 -35.35
C GLY A 288 -15.21 -8.75 -34.75
N GLN A 289 -16.21 -8.92 -33.87
CA GLN A 289 -16.74 -7.80 -33.08
C GLN A 289 -15.81 -7.46 -31.91
N ARG A 290 -15.85 -6.22 -31.44
CA ARG A 290 -15.19 -5.82 -30.20
C ARG A 290 -16.18 -5.88 -29.04
N LEU A 291 -15.74 -6.45 -27.92
CA LEU A 291 -16.47 -6.40 -26.65
C LEU A 291 -16.75 -4.96 -26.23
N VAL A 292 -17.94 -4.76 -25.67
CA VAL A 292 -18.35 -3.53 -24.98
C VAL A 292 -18.54 -3.85 -23.50
N SER A 293 -17.70 -3.25 -22.66
CA SER A 293 -17.82 -3.37 -21.20
C SER A 293 -18.74 -2.29 -20.68
N LYS A 294 -19.79 -2.69 -19.97
CA LYS A 294 -20.74 -1.77 -19.32
C LYS A 294 -20.55 -1.75 -17.81
N LYS A 295 -20.78 -0.59 -17.19
CA LYS A 295 -20.69 -0.38 -15.74
C LYS A 295 -21.50 -1.42 -14.96
N GLU A 296 -22.71 -1.74 -15.42
CA GLU A 296 -23.61 -2.67 -14.73
C GLU A 296 -23.05 -4.09 -14.67
N TYR A 297 -22.36 -4.54 -15.72
CA TYR A 297 -21.71 -5.86 -15.73
C TYR A 297 -20.54 -5.91 -14.76
N VAL A 298 -19.75 -4.84 -14.66
CA VAL A 298 -18.62 -4.77 -13.73
C VAL A 298 -19.12 -4.70 -12.28
N ILE A 299 -20.21 -3.99 -12.02
CA ILE A 299 -20.88 -3.98 -10.70
C ILE A 299 -21.43 -5.37 -10.36
N LYS A 300 -22.08 -6.08 -11.30
CA LYS A 300 -22.54 -7.46 -11.09
C LYS A 300 -21.36 -8.39 -10.79
N LEU A 301 -20.25 -8.27 -11.53
CA LEU A 301 -19.02 -9.03 -11.29
C LEU A 301 -18.47 -8.79 -9.89
N LEU A 302 -18.41 -7.53 -9.46
CA LEU A 302 -17.94 -7.16 -8.12
C LEU A 302 -18.80 -7.81 -7.03
N LYS A 303 -20.13 -7.83 -7.18
CA LYS A 303 -21.04 -8.50 -6.24
C LYS A 303 -20.82 -10.02 -6.18
N VAL A 304 -20.69 -10.68 -7.33
CA VAL A 304 -20.45 -12.13 -7.41
C VAL A 304 -19.09 -12.49 -6.79
N ILE A 305 -18.05 -11.69 -7.07
CA ILE A 305 -16.70 -11.87 -6.51
C ILE A 305 -16.68 -11.66 -4.99
N LYS A 306 -17.39 -10.65 -4.47
CA LYS A 306 -17.55 -10.46 -3.02
C LYS A 306 -18.18 -11.70 -2.37
N LYS A 307 -19.32 -12.14 -2.90
CA LYS A 307 -20.03 -13.34 -2.40
C LYS A 307 -19.14 -14.59 -2.41
N LEU A 308 -18.42 -14.82 -3.51
CA LEU A 308 -17.49 -15.94 -3.64
C LEU A 308 -16.32 -15.82 -2.64
N SER A 309 -15.76 -14.62 -2.48
CA SER A 309 -14.64 -14.38 -1.56
C SER A 309 -15.02 -14.60 -0.10
N GLU A 310 -16.24 -14.24 0.31
CA GLU A 310 -16.76 -14.53 1.65
C GLU A 310 -16.89 -16.04 1.90
N GLY A 311 -17.36 -16.79 0.90
CA GLY A 311 -17.43 -18.25 0.96
C GLY A 311 -16.04 -18.88 1.13
N ILE A 312 -15.09 -18.49 0.28
CA ILE A 312 -13.69 -18.94 0.35
C ILE A 312 -13.09 -18.61 1.72
N HIS A 313 -13.19 -17.37 2.17
CA HIS A 313 -12.61 -16.91 3.43
C HIS A 313 -13.12 -17.72 4.63
N LYS A 314 -14.44 -17.97 4.70
CA LYS A 314 -15.05 -18.80 5.75
C LYS A 314 -14.46 -20.21 5.73
N THR A 315 -14.41 -20.86 4.57
CA THR A 315 -13.89 -22.24 4.45
C THR A 315 -12.41 -22.35 4.75
N THR A 316 -11.59 -21.38 4.32
CA THR A 316 -10.14 -21.44 4.55
C THR A 316 -9.75 -21.14 6.00
N ASN A 317 -10.58 -20.39 6.73
CA ASN A 317 -10.34 -20.06 8.14
C ASN A 317 -11.02 -21.00 9.13
N LEU A 318 -12.09 -21.72 8.75
CA LEU A 318 -12.72 -22.74 9.60
C LEU A 318 -11.84 -23.98 9.79
N ASN A 319 -10.99 -24.31 8.81
CA ASN A 319 -10.07 -25.45 8.86
C ASN A 319 -8.81 -25.21 9.73
N LEU A 320 -8.88 -24.26 10.67
CA LEU A 320 -7.82 -23.96 11.64
C LEU A 320 -8.07 -24.59 13.03
N ASN A 321 -9.18 -25.31 13.22
CA ASN A 321 -9.53 -25.98 14.48
C ASN A 321 -9.44 -27.51 14.37
#